data_AF-A0A1Y1L327-F1
#
_entry.id   AF-A0A1Y1L327-F1
#
_cell.length_a   1.000
_cell.length_b   1.000
_cell.length_c   1.000
_cell.angle_alpha   90.00
_cell.angle_beta   90.00
_cell.angle_gamma   90.00
#
_symmetry.space_group_name_H-M   'P 1'
#
loop_
_entity.id
_entity.type
_entity.pdbx_description
1 polymer ?
#
loop_
_entity_poly.entity_id
_entity_poly.type
_entity_poly.pdbx_seq_one_letter_code
_entity_poly.pdbx_strand_id
1 'polypeptide(L)'
;LCSEFYAVRDPFSLDIQRCFDDGIVFVLPVRECEPIRLVFRVGTVDTRIVSFETRVKVFTMIIDALLEEYDELAINGLSLLFDSAGITYDHLAQVTLPLLKKCALCFLDSYPIRLEALHVINIVPIARTLKQLALQFVPKKLRTSVFLYDDNAG
;
A
#
# COMPACT_ATOMS: atom_id res chain seq x y z
N LEU A 1 -16.57 1.10 9.59
CA LEU A 1 -15.33 1.91 9.65
C LEU A 1 -14.60 1.75 8.30
N CYS A 2 -13.85 2.74 7.81
CA CYS A 2 -13.16 2.74 6.50
C CYS A 2 -14.09 2.61 5.24
N SER A 3 -15.32 3.14 5.23
CA SER A 3 -16.22 2.98 4.06
C SER A 3 -15.62 3.49 2.74
N GLU A 4 -14.73 4.48 2.79
CA GLU A 4 -14.01 4.96 1.61
C GLU A 4 -13.13 3.90 0.92
N PHE A 5 -12.67 2.87 1.63
CA PHE A 5 -11.82 1.80 1.10
C PHE A 5 -12.63 0.54 0.77
N TYR A 6 -13.77 0.32 1.44
CA TYR A 6 -14.53 -0.94 1.37
C TYR A 6 -15.90 -0.83 0.68
N ALA A 7 -16.45 0.39 0.53
CA ALA A 7 -17.71 0.58 -0.17
C ALA A 7 -17.50 0.71 -1.69
N VAL A 8 -18.41 0.13 -2.47
CA VAL A 8 -18.48 0.24 -3.93
C VAL A 8 -17.13 -0.12 -4.58
N ARG A 9 -16.89 -1.44 -4.67
CA ARG A 9 -15.69 -2.07 -5.23
C ARG A 9 -16.01 -2.78 -6.53
N ASP A 10 -16.58 -2.05 -7.48
CA ASP A 10 -16.84 -2.59 -8.81
C ASP A 10 -15.51 -2.68 -9.57
N PRO A 11 -14.97 -3.88 -9.85
CA PRO A 11 -13.71 -4.00 -10.56
C PRO A 11 -13.77 -3.42 -11.98
N PHE A 12 -14.95 -3.20 -12.55
CA PHE A 12 -15.15 -2.65 -13.89
C PHE A 12 -15.34 -1.13 -13.91
N SER A 13 -15.34 -0.46 -12.74
CA SER A 13 -15.41 0.99 -12.71
C SER A 13 -14.16 1.62 -13.32
N LEU A 14 -14.33 2.76 -14.01
CA LEU A 14 -13.27 3.38 -14.79
C LEU A 14 -12.03 3.73 -13.95
N ASP A 15 -12.22 4.19 -12.72
CA ASP A 15 -11.16 4.55 -11.78
C ASP A 15 -10.37 3.32 -11.29
N ILE A 16 -11.03 2.19 -11.07
CA ILE A 16 -10.39 0.93 -10.69
C ILE A 16 -9.70 0.28 -11.90
N GLN A 17 -10.33 0.28 -13.07
CA GLN A 17 -9.70 -0.21 -14.31
C GLN A 17 -8.41 0.56 -14.63
N ARG A 18 -8.41 1.88 -14.46
CA ARG A 18 -7.19 2.69 -14.61
C ARG A 18 -6.08 2.28 -13.65
N CYS A 19 -6.42 1.95 -12.40
CA CYS A 19 -5.44 1.41 -11.45
C CYS A 19 -4.83 0.08 -11.93
N PHE A 20 -5.62 -0.78 -12.55
CA PHE A 20 -5.15 -2.04 -13.11
C PHE A 20 -4.29 -1.83 -14.35
N ASP A 21 -4.72 -0.96 -15.27
CA ASP A 21 -3.99 -0.61 -16.49
C ASP A 21 -2.62 0.01 -16.18
N ASP A 22 -2.56 0.91 -15.20
CA ASP A 22 -1.32 1.55 -14.74
C ASP A 22 -0.47 0.60 -13.87
N GLY A 23 -1.02 -0.55 -13.49
CA GLY A 23 -0.37 -1.55 -12.65
C GLY A 23 0.12 -0.95 -11.33
N ILE A 24 -0.79 -0.46 -10.50
CA ILE A 24 -0.41 0.09 -9.20
C ILE A 24 -0.03 -0.99 -8.20
N VAL A 25 -0.60 -2.19 -8.30
CA VAL A 25 -0.33 -3.31 -7.41
C VAL A 25 0.04 -4.53 -8.23
N PHE A 26 1.17 -5.17 -7.89
CA PHE A 26 1.56 -6.45 -8.45
C PHE A 26 1.77 -7.47 -7.35
N VAL A 27 1.27 -8.67 -7.59
CA VAL A 27 1.58 -9.84 -6.78
C VAL A 27 2.79 -10.53 -7.40
N LEU A 28 3.86 -10.69 -6.63
CA LEU A 28 5.01 -11.49 -7.07
C LEU A 28 4.67 -12.99 -6.93
N PRO A 29 5.37 -13.88 -7.65
CA PRO A 29 5.11 -15.31 -7.57
C PRO A 29 5.08 -15.81 -6.12
N VAL A 30 3.97 -16.44 -5.77
CA VAL A 30 3.76 -17.06 -4.45
C VAL A 30 4.67 -18.28 -4.34
N ARG A 31 5.25 -18.47 -3.16
CA ARG A 31 6.14 -19.57 -2.84
C ARG A 31 5.74 -20.14 -1.50
N GLU A 32 5.76 -21.46 -1.41
CA GLU A 32 5.49 -22.16 -0.15
C GLU A 32 6.45 -21.68 0.94
N CYS A 33 5.94 -21.55 2.16
CA CYS A 33 6.70 -21.13 3.34
C CYS A 33 7.38 -19.73 3.24
N GLU A 34 7.11 -18.95 2.20
CA GLU A 34 7.52 -17.54 2.11
C GLU A 34 6.32 -16.62 2.36
N PRO A 35 6.54 -15.38 2.84
CA PRO A 35 5.48 -14.38 2.87
C PRO A 35 5.02 -14.06 1.44
N ILE A 36 3.74 -13.70 1.31
CA ILE A 36 3.24 -13.10 0.08
C ILE A 36 3.96 -11.78 -0.15
N ARG A 37 4.40 -11.54 -1.38
CA ARG A 37 5.16 -10.35 -1.75
C ARG A 37 4.36 -9.50 -2.72
N LEU A 38 4.16 -8.23 -2.36
CA LEU A 38 3.44 -7.26 -3.18
C LEU A 38 4.34 -6.09 -3.54
N VAL A 39 4.16 -5.56 -4.74
CA VAL A 39 4.70 -4.25 -5.14
C VAL A 39 3.55 -3.26 -5.21
N PHE A 40 3.67 -2.12 -4.54
CA PHE A 40 2.70 -1.02 -4.59
C PHE A 40 3.37 0.25 -5.13
N ARG A 41 3.00 0.65 -6.34
CA ARG A 41 3.50 1.83 -7.06
C ARG A 41 2.39 2.85 -7.18
N VAL A 42 2.49 3.95 -6.44
CA VAL A 42 1.43 4.96 -6.42
C VAL A 42 1.69 6.15 -7.35
N GLY A 43 2.94 6.40 -7.72
CA GLY A 43 3.33 7.55 -8.54
C GLY A 43 3.13 7.36 -10.05
N THR A 44 2.62 6.21 -10.49
CA THR A 44 2.35 5.94 -11.91
C THR A 44 1.00 6.51 -12.37
N VAL A 45 0.12 6.88 -11.44
CA VAL A 45 -1.27 7.25 -11.73
C VAL A 45 -1.49 8.75 -11.64
N ASP A 46 -2.29 9.30 -12.55
CA ASP A 46 -2.76 10.68 -12.49
C ASP A 46 -3.73 10.88 -11.31
N THR A 47 -3.33 11.68 -10.32
CA THR A 47 -4.10 11.96 -9.12
C THR A 47 -5.38 12.74 -9.39
N ARG A 48 -5.49 13.44 -10.52
CA ARG A 48 -6.73 14.13 -10.94
C ARG A 48 -7.82 13.15 -11.36
N ILE A 49 -7.41 11.94 -11.70
CA ILE A 49 -8.26 10.88 -12.23
C ILE A 49 -8.56 9.84 -11.16
N VAL A 50 -7.54 9.41 -10.42
CA VAL A 50 -7.65 8.41 -9.36
C VAL A 50 -7.36 9.05 -8.02
N SER A 51 -8.28 8.90 -7.06
CA SER A 51 -8.11 9.42 -5.70
C SER A 51 -7.19 8.53 -4.85
N PHE A 52 -6.72 9.05 -3.72
CA PHE A 52 -5.98 8.26 -2.73
C PHE A 52 -6.79 7.07 -2.23
N GLU A 53 -8.06 7.30 -1.90
CA GLU A 53 -8.98 6.28 -1.43
C GLU A 53 -9.19 5.17 -2.46
N THR A 54 -9.22 5.52 -3.76
CA THR A 54 -9.33 4.53 -4.84
C THR A 54 -8.08 3.66 -4.93
N ARG A 55 -6.88 4.24 -4.81
CA ARG A 55 -5.63 3.46 -4.78
C ARG A 55 -5.59 2.50 -3.58
N VAL A 56 -6.00 2.97 -2.40
CA VAL A 56 -6.09 2.12 -1.19
C VAL A 56 -7.19 1.07 -1.34
N LYS A 57 -8.32 1.41 -1.98
CA LYS A 57 -9.41 0.48 -2.30
C LYS A 57 -8.92 -0.65 -3.19
N VAL A 58 -8.19 -0.35 -4.26
CA VAL A 58 -7.61 -1.38 -5.14
C VAL A 58 -6.60 -2.25 -4.39
N PHE A 59 -5.72 -1.65 -3.58
CA PHE A 59 -4.80 -2.42 -2.74
C PHE A 59 -5.54 -3.38 -1.80
N THR A 60 -6.60 -2.92 -1.15
CA THR A 60 -7.42 -3.75 -0.25
C THR A 60 -8.23 -4.82 -1.00
N MET A 61 -8.71 -4.55 -2.22
CA MET A 61 -9.33 -5.57 -3.07
C MET A 61 -8.35 -6.70 -3.42
N ILE A 62 -7.09 -6.38 -3.72
CA ILE A 62 -6.05 -7.37 -3.98
C ILE A 62 -5.73 -8.17 -2.72
N ILE A 63 -5.63 -7.52 -1.56
CA ILE A 63 -5.42 -8.22 -0.27
C ILE A 63 -6.56 -9.20 0.02
N ASP A 64 -7.82 -8.80 -0.21
CA ASP A 64 -8.98 -9.65 0.04
C ASP A 64 -8.99 -10.87 -0.89
N ALA A 65 -8.68 -10.69 -2.18
CA ALA A 65 -8.56 -11.79 -3.13
C ALA A 65 -7.43 -12.77 -2.75
N LEU A 66 -6.29 -12.25 -2.29
CA LEU A 66 -5.16 -13.07 -1.86
C LEU A 66 -5.44 -13.84 -0.57
N LEU A 67 -6.24 -13.28 0.36
CA LEU A 67 -6.67 -13.99 1.55
C LEU A 67 -7.61 -15.16 1.22
N GLU A 68 -8.36 -15.07 0.12
CA GLU A 68 -9.22 -16.16 -0.35
C GLU A 68 -8.44 -17.24 -1.10
N GLU A 69 -7.39 -16.84 -1.84
CA GLU A 69 -6.64 -17.76 -2.70
C GLU A 69 -5.42 -18.41 -2.00
N TYR A 70 -4.77 -17.72 -1.07
CA TYR A 70 -3.50 -18.12 -0.46
C TYR A 70 -3.51 -18.05 1.06
N ASP A 71 -3.55 -19.21 1.71
CA ASP A 71 -3.40 -19.34 3.16
C ASP A 71 -2.05 -18.77 3.65
N GLU A 72 -1.02 -18.76 2.79
CA GLU A 72 0.29 -18.18 3.07
C GLU A 72 0.21 -16.72 3.52
N LEU A 73 -0.78 -15.94 3.04
CA LEU A 73 -0.94 -14.56 3.46
C LEU A 73 -1.25 -14.44 4.96
N ALA A 74 -2.07 -15.35 5.49
CA ALA A 74 -2.43 -15.41 6.90
C ALA A 74 -1.34 -16.10 7.75
N ILE A 75 -0.69 -17.13 7.21
CA ILE A 75 0.31 -17.94 7.92
C ILE A 75 1.68 -17.26 7.93
N ASN A 76 2.21 -16.94 6.74
CA ASN A 76 3.56 -16.43 6.54
C ASN A 76 3.62 -14.91 6.52
N GLY A 77 2.49 -14.24 6.28
CA GLY A 77 2.37 -12.78 6.31
C GLY A 77 2.66 -12.12 4.97
N LEU A 78 2.80 -10.78 5.02
CA LEU A 78 2.95 -9.90 3.86
C LEU A 78 4.30 -9.17 3.90
N SER A 79 5.04 -9.25 2.80
CA SER A 79 6.18 -8.37 2.50
C SER A 79 5.80 -7.39 1.40
N LEU A 80 5.76 -6.10 1.73
CA LEU A 80 5.34 -5.04 0.83
C LEU A 80 6.55 -4.23 0.33
N LEU A 81 6.72 -4.14 -0.99
CA LEU A 81 7.62 -3.21 -1.65
C LEU A 81 6.82 -1.98 -2.10
N PHE A 82 6.99 -0.86 -1.41
CA PHE A 82 6.42 0.43 -1.77
C PHE A 82 7.39 1.21 -2.65
N ASP A 83 7.04 1.38 -3.92
CA ASP A 83 7.78 2.20 -4.85
C ASP A 83 7.27 3.64 -4.80
N SER A 84 8.13 4.54 -4.34
CA SER A 84 7.82 5.96 -4.22
C SER A 84 8.23 6.81 -5.43
N ALA A 85 8.74 6.17 -6.49
CA ALA A 85 8.98 6.85 -7.76
C ALA A 85 7.70 7.51 -8.27
N GLY A 86 7.83 8.72 -8.81
CA GLY A 86 6.71 9.48 -9.39
C GLY A 86 5.77 10.13 -8.36
N ILE A 87 5.98 9.98 -7.05
CA ILE A 87 5.18 10.71 -6.06
C ILE A 87 5.45 12.21 -6.17
N THR A 88 4.37 12.98 -6.36
CA THR A 88 4.38 14.44 -6.50
C THR A 88 3.68 15.14 -5.33
N TYR A 89 3.68 16.47 -5.33
CA TYR A 89 2.87 17.27 -4.39
C TYR A 89 1.37 17.02 -4.52
N ASP A 90 0.86 16.69 -5.72
CA ASP A 90 -0.56 16.39 -5.93
C ASP A 90 -0.96 15.10 -5.20
N HIS A 91 -0.04 14.14 -5.08
CA HIS A 91 -0.26 12.95 -4.25
C HIS A 91 -0.34 13.32 -2.77
N LEU A 92 0.58 14.17 -2.29
CA LEU A 92 0.58 14.63 -0.90
C LEU A 92 -0.70 15.41 -0.57
N ALA A 93 -1.20 16.23 -1.49
CA ALA A 93 -2.41 17.03 -1.30
C ALA A 93 -3.67 16.19 -1.04
N GLN A 94 -3.70 14.93 -1.49
CA GLN A 94 -4.79 14.00 -1.25
C GLN A 94 -4.68 13.27 0.10
N VAL A 95 -3.52 13.32 0.75
CA VAL A 95 -3.27 12.57 1.98
C VAL A 95 -3.60 13.41 3.21
N THR A 96 -4.53 12.92 4.02
CA THR A 96 -4.92 13.54 5.29
C THR A 96 -4.57 12.64 6.47
N LEU A 97 -4.30 13.23 7.65
CA LEU A 97 -4.04 12.45 8.87
C LEU A 97 -5.17 11.47 9.22
N PRO A 98 -6.48 11.82 9.10
CA PRO A 98 -7.56 10.86 9.29
C PRO A 98 -7.50 9.67 8.33
N LEU A 99 -7.18 9.89 7.05
CA LEU A 99 -7.04 8.80 6.06
C LEU A 99 -5.86 7.89 6.41
N LEU A 100 -4.71 8.45 6.79
CA LEU A 100 -3.55 7.66 7.22
C LEU A 100 -3.85 6.83 8.47
N LYS A 101 -4.56 7.41 9.46
CA LYS A 101 -4.99 6.68 10.65
C LYS A 101 -5.92 5.52 10.30
N LYS A 102 -6.85 5.72 9.36
CA LYS A 102 -7.76 4.67 8.89
C LYS A 102 -7.00 3.59 8.12
N CYS A 103 -6.01 3.94 7.29
CA CYS A 103 -5.13 2.97 6.64
C CYS A 103 -4.42 2.12 7.70
N ALA A 104 -3.80 2.74 8.71
CA ALA A 104 -3.13 2.02 9.78
C ALA A 104 -4.09 1.09 10.54
N LEU A 105 -5.30 1.55 10.88
CA LEU A 105 -6.31 0.69 11.53
C LEU A 105 -6.70 -0.50 10.65
N CYS A 106 -6.97 -0.24 9.37
CA CYS A 106 -7.43 -1.27 8.45
C CYS A 106 -6.31 -2.30 8.16
N PHE A 107 -5.05 -1.88 7.96
CA PHE A 107 -3.92 -2.79 7.67
C PHE A 107 -3.25 -3.44 8.88
N LEU A 108 -3.17 -2.74 10.02
CA LEU A 108 -2.36 -3.19 11.16
C LEU A 108 -3.20 -3.83 12.27
N ASP A 109 -4.52 -3.63 12.26
CA ASP A 109 -5.42 -4.06 13.33
C ASP A 109 -6.60 -4.90 12.82
N SER A 110 -7.12 -4.61 11.60
CA SER A 110 -8.35 -5.25 11.10
C SER A 110 -8.11 -6.52 10.29
N TYR A 111 -7.03 -6.58 9.50
CA TYR A 111 -6.68 -7.78 8.74
C TYR A 111 -5.97 -8.83 9.63
N PRO A 112 -6.27 -10.13 9.47
CA PRO A 112 -5.54 -11.21 10.14
C PRO A 112 -4.19 -11.49 9.45
N ILE A 113 -3.46 -10.43 9.09
CA ILE A 113 -2.22 -10.47 8.32
C ILE A 113 -1.11 -9.87 9.16
N ARG A 114 0.05 -10.54 9.21
CA ARG A 114 1.27 -9.99 9.79
C ARG A 114 2.07 -9.27 8.71
N LEU A 115 2.39 -7.99 8.94
CA LEU A 115 3.38 -7.29 8.11
C LEU A 115 4.78 -7.81 8.47
N GLU A 116 5.38 -8.58 7.58
CA GLU A 116 6.76 -9.08 7.73
C GLU A 116 7.77 -7.96 7.48
N ALA A 117 7.61 -7.28 6.34
CA ALA A 117 8.50 -6.22 5.93
C ALA A 117 7.78 -5.19 5.05
N LEU A 118 8.11 -3.93 5.24
CA LEU A 118 7.79 -2.81 4.35
C LEU A 118 9.09 -2.26 3.81
N HIS A 119 9.39 -2.56 2.56
CA HIS A 119 10.52 -2.03 1.81
C HIS A 119 10.08 -0.78 1.05
N VAL A 120 10.78 0.35 1.22
CA VAL A 120 10.49 1.59 0.49
C VAL A 120 11.67 1.94 -0.40
N ILE A 121 11.46 2.01 -1.71
CA ILE A 121 12.49 2.31 -2.71
C ILE A 121 12.20 3.62 -3.44
N ASN A 122 13.19 4.12 -4.19
CA ASN A 122 13.11 5.33 -5.02
C ASN A 122 12.62 6.57 -4.23
N ILE A 123 13.14 6.76 -3.01
CA ILE A 123 12.64 7.75 -2.05
C ILE A 123 12.83 9.17 -2.57
N VAL A 124 11.77 9.73 -3.14
CA VAL A 124 11.72 11.16 -3.50
C VAL A 124 11.61 12.04 -2.25
N PRO A 125 12.10 13.30 -2.26
CA PRO A 125 12.08 14.17 -1.09
C PRO A 125 10.69 14.31 -0.44
N ILE A 126 9.63 14.41 -1.25
CA ILE A 126 8.25 14.56 -0.76
C ILE A 126 7.72 13.29 -0.07
N ALA A 127 8.21 12.10 -0.47
CA ALA A 127 7.83 10.84 0.16
C ALA A 127 8.37 10.74 1.60
N ARG A 128 9.46 11.44 1.93
CA ARG A 128 9.97 11.51 3.30
C ARG A 128 8.96 12.20 4.23
N THR A 129 8.26 13.23 3.77
CA THR A 129 7.19 13.89 4.53
C THR A 129 6.01 12.94 4.73
N LEU A 130 5.55 12.26 3.68
CA LEU A 130 4.49 11.24 3.78
C LEU A 130 4.84 10.16 4.79
N LYS A 131 6.09 9.66 4.77
CA LYS A 131 6.60 8.69 5.75
C LYS A 131 6.48 9.22 7.18
N GLN A 132 6.92 10.47 7.44
CA GLN A 132 6.85 11.06 8.78
C GLN A 132 5.41 11.17 9.29
N LEU A 133 4.46 11.49 8.42
CA LEU A 133 3.03 11.52 8.76
C LEU A 133 2.49 10.11 9.04
N ALA A 134 2.81 9.14 8.19
CA ALA A 134 2.34 7.76 8.33
C ALA A 134 2.90 7.06 9.58
N LEU A 135 4.19 7.28 9.91
CA LEU A 135 4.85 6.66 11.07
C LEU A 135 4.22 7.00 12.42
N GLN A 136 3.46 8.09 12.50
CA GLN A 136 2.70 8.46 13.71
C GLN A 136 1.66 7.40 14.08
N PHE A 137 1.15 6.66 13.08
CA PHE A 137 0.14 5.62 13.25
C PHE A 137 0.72 4.20 13.19
N VAL A 138 2.03 4.05 12.95
CA VAL A 138 2.72 2.76 12.95
C VAL A 138 3.25 2.44 14.36
N PRO A 139 2.77 1.36 15.01
CA PRO A 139 3.27 0.90 16.31
C PRO A 139 4.78 0.70 16.31
N LYS A 140 5.46 1.00 17.42
CA LYS A 140 6.93 0.90 17.53
C LYS A 140 7.46 -0.48 17.12
N LYS A 141 6.75 -1.56 17.47
CA LYS A 141 7.11 -2.95 17.11
C LYS A 141 7.17 -3.21 15.60
N LEU A 142 6.40 -2.47 14.80
CA LEU A 142 6.37 -2.63 13.34
C LEU A 142 7.37 -1.70 12.64
N ARG A 143 7.94 -0.72 13.34
CA ARG A 143 8.93 0.19 12.76
C ARG A 143 10.25 -0.50 12.43
N THR A 144 10.58 -1.58 13.15
CA THR A 144 11.75 -2.43 12.85
C THR A 144 11.59 -3.23 11.56
N SER A 145 10.35 -3.40 11.10
CA SER A 145 10.02 -4.04 9.81
C SER A 145 9.95 -3.05 8.65
N VAL A 146 10.30 -1.76 8.85
CA VAL A 146 10.31 -0.76 7.78
C VAL A 146 11.74 -0.50 7.33
N PHE A 147 12.03 -0.86 6.07
CA PHE A 147 13.33 -0.72 5.44
C PHE A 147 13.28 0.38 4.38
N LEU A 148 14.20 1.33 4.45
CA LEU A 148 14.33 2.40 3.45
C LEU A 148 15.58 2.17 2.60
N TYR A 149 15.42 2.27 1.30
CA TYR A 149 16.50 2.22 0.33
C TYR A 149 16.54 3.56 -0.40
N ASP A 150 17.60 4.32 -0.17
CA ASP A 150 17.85 5.59 -0.85
C ASP A 150 18.90 5.31 -1.93
N ASP A 151 18.61 5.65 -3.20
CA ASP A 151 19.54 5.48 -4.32
C ASP A 151 20.79 6.37 -4.18
N ASN A 152 20.84 7.24 -3.16
CA ASN A 152 21.98 8.08 -2.82
C ASN A 152 23.04 7.39 -1.93
N ALA A 153 23.01 6.07 -1.77
CA ALA A 153 24.15 5.33 -1.24
C ALA A 153 25.18 5.11 -2.37
N GLY A 154 25.89 6.18 -2.71
CA GLY A 154 27.18 6.10 -3.41
C GLY A 154 28.28 5.56 -2.49
#